data_AF-A0A8J6VJL2-F1
#
_entry.id   AF-A0A8J6VJL2-F1
#
_cell.length_a   1.000
_cell.length_b   1.000
_cell.length_c   1.000
_cell.angle_alpha   90.00
_cell.angle_beta   90.00
_cell.angle_gamma   90.00
#
_symmetry.space_group_name_H-M   'P 1'
#
loop_
_entity.id
_entity.type
_entity.pdbx_description
1 polymer ?
#
loop_
_entity_poly.entity_id
_entity_poly.type
_entity_poly.pdbx_seq_one_letter_code
_entity_poly.pdbx_strand_id
1 'polypeptide(L)'
;MTSQKSPQRRSFYRFDPVATLLIKKFNLIPVSFGLLSIPIVSIFYLLVAWISNTLWTQGEQVGLLQDWFPWFWTLLINPVVLGYYLWSFEAISDVIEDLEESDVVTTQQAEIDAIVLNPYYQKLHKYIALGCAVAYSVFVFISQPSLKNNWYGAGVLPNLAVTIATFVGVYVGSMLVLTLITNIRILHRIFEEKDLNINPLHPDRCGGLHSLSNYSLKTAYLAAVLGIMVGLIEYQFVTQGVGKVYWFVHLIIPIHIVLSTACFYSPLLAAHRGMKKAKEELLHKIARQFHADYSRIHESLAGDAEILKQGTEKIQGLRDFYKFTDEFPVWPFDVQTFRQFLLTVPAPLLPIFLGLLQEAAGMLLKNLGINLG
;
A
#
# COMPACT_ATOMS: atom_id res chain seq x y z
N MET A 1 -21.16 12.34 31.91
CA MET A 1 -20.62 10.97 31.74
C MET A 1 -21.51 10.23 30.74
N THR A 2 -21.34 10.54 29.47
CA THR A 2 -22.03 9.86 28.36
C THR A 2 -21.20 8.64 27.99
N SER A 3 -21.79 7.47 28.13
CA SER A 3 -21.23 6.20 27.65
C SER A 3 -21.03 6.29 26.13
N GLN A 4 -19.80 6.61 25.71
CA GLN A 4 -19.36 6.46 24.33
C GLN A 4 -19.39 4.95 24.04
N LYS A 5 -20.45 4.51 23.35
CA LYS A 5 -20.41 3.22 22.64
C LYS A 5 -19.21 3.31 21.71
N SER A 6 -18.18 2.49 21.96
CA SER A 6 -17.10 2.29 21.00
C SER A 6 -17.74 2.01 19.63
N PRO A 7 -17.36 2.73 18.57
CA PRO A 7 -17.90 2.45 17.24
C PRO A 7 -17.71 0.96 16.94
N GLN A 8 -18.78 0.28 16.53
CA GLN A 8 -18.68 -1.12 16.14
C GLN A 8 -17.70 -1.19 14.96
N ARG A 9 -16.51 -1.77 15.18
CA ARG A 9 -15.46 -1.89 14.16
C ARG A 9 -16.05 -2.44 12.87
N ARG A 10 -16.00 -1.63 11.80
CA ARG A 10 -16.66 -1.95 10.53
C ARG A 10 -15.91 -3.11 9.88
N SER A 11 -16.60 -4.23 9.66
CA SER A 11 -15.96 -5.47 9.14
C SER A 11 -16.21 -5.65 7.63
N PHE A 12 -15.28 -5.20 6.80
CA PHE A 12 -15.37 -5.32 5.33
C PHE A 12 -14.96 -6.69 4.79
N TYR A 13 -14.37 -7.56 5.62
CA TYR A 13 -13.99 -8.91 5.20
C TYR A 13 -15.21 -9.78 4.81
N ARG A 14 -16.44 -9.40 5.20
CA ARG A 14 -17.68 -10.14 4.89
C ARG A 14 -17.98 -10.23 3.38
N PHE A 15 -17.36 -9.38 2.57
CA PHE A 15 -17.56 -9.32 1.13
C PHE A 15 -16.71 -10.34 0.35
N ASP A 16 -15.73 -10.96 1.02
CA ASP A 16 -14.95 -12.05 0.45
C ASP A 16 -15.06 -13.31 1.33
N PRO A 17 -15.47 -14.46 0.76
CA PRO A 17 -15.68 -15.68 1.53
C PRO A 17 -14.38 -16.23 2.13
N VAL A 18 -13.24 -16.02 1.47
CA VAL A 18 -11.94 -16.49 1.95
C VAL A 18 -11.51 -15.66 3.16
N ALA A 19 -11.56 -14.33 3.08
CA ALA A 19 -11.28 -13.43 4.20
C ALA A 19 -12.23 -13.68 5.37
N THR A 20 -13.52 -13.88 5.09
CA THR A 20 -14.52 -14.23 6.11
C THR A 20 -14.17 -15.52 6.84
N LEU A 21 -13.78 -16.56 6.11
CA LEU A 21 -13.38 -17.83 6.69
C LEU A 21 -12.11 -17.68 7.53
N LEU A 22 -11.09 -17.00 7.02
CA LEU A 22 -9.82 -16.78 7.74
C LEU A 22 -10.00 -15.98 9.03
N ILE A 23 -10.79 -14.91 8.99
CA ILE A 23 -11.00 -14.04 10.16
C ILE A 23 -12.03 -14.63 11.13
N LYS A 24 -13.23 -15.02 10.68
CA LYS A 24 -14.29 -15.46 11.61
C LYS A 24 -14.11 -16.89 12.10
N LYS A 25 -13.61 -17.79 11.25
CA LYS A 25 -13.52 -19.22 11.60
C LYS A 25 -12.16 -19.55 12.22
N PHE A 26 -11.10 -18.97 11.69
CA PHE A 26 -9.73 -19.25 12.15
C PHE A 26 -9.13 -18.17 13.06
N ASN A 27 -9.83 -17.04 13.27
CA ASN A 27 -9.36 -15.93 14.11
C ASN A 27 -7.95 -15.43 13.73
N LEU A 28 -7.63 -15.47 12.43
CA LEU A 28 -6.32 -15.08 11.96
C LEU A 28 -6.24 -13.56 11.81
N ILE A 29 -5.24 -12.96 12.48
CA ILE A 29 -4.83 -11.58 12.23
C ILE A 29 -3.87 -11.53 11.02
N PRO A 30 -3.72 -10.36 10.35
CA PRO A 30 -2.91 -10.23 9.13
C PRO A 30 -1.49 -10.82 9.23
N VAL A 31 -0.76 -10.48 10.30
CA VAL A 31 0.62 -10.96 10.51
C VAL A 31 0.66 -12.48 10.70
N SER A 32 -0.24 -13.03 11.51
CA SER A 32 -0.30 -14.48 11.76
C SER A 32 -0.65 -15.26 10.49
N PHE A 33 -1.58 -14.76 9.66
CA PHE A 33 -1.90 -15.41 8.39
C PHE A 33 -0.71 -15.40 7.42
N GLY A 34 -0.02 -14.25 7.32
CA GLY A 34 1.21 -14.14 6.54
C GLY A 34 2.25 -15.17 7.01
N LEU A 35 2.59 -15.18 8.30
CA LEU A 35 3.60 -16.09 8.85
C LEU A 35 3.21 -17.57 8.74
N LEU A 36 1.94 -17.92 8.94
CA LEU A 36 1.44 -19.30 8.77
C LEU A 36 1.54 -19.79 7.33
N SER A 37 1.53 -18.90 6.34
CA SER A 37 1.68 -19.31 4.94
C SER A 37 3.05 -19.92 4.65
N ILE A 38 4.10 -19.52 5.37
CA ILE A 38 5.46 -20.01 5.18
C ILE A 38 5.55 -21.53 5.39
N PRO A 39 5.22 -22.09 6.58
CA PRO A 39 5.29 -23.53 6.80
C PRO A 39 4.27 -24.28 5.93
N ILE A 40 3.07 -23.74 5.70
CA ILE A 40 2.04 -24.40 4.88
C ILE A 40 2.54 -24.61 3.44
N VAL A 41 3.02 -23.56 2.79
CA VAL A 41 3.50 -23.63 1.40
C VAL A 41 4.81 -24.42 1.32
N SER A 42 5.72 -24.25 2.28
CA SER A 42 6.98 -25.01 2.32
C SER A 42 6.75 -26.51 2.46
N ILE A 43 5.90 -26.94 3.40
CA ILE A 43 5.55 -28.36 3.58
C ILE A 43 4.88 -28.90 2.31
N PHE A 44 3.97 -28.14 1.71
CA PHE A 44 3.32 -28.53 0.46
C PHE A 44 4.33 -28.76 -0.68
N TYR A 45 5.25 -27.82 -0.91
CA TYR A 45 6.28 -27.98 -1.94
C TYR A 45 7.25 -29.12 -1.65
N LEU A 46 7.69 -29.28 -0.40
CA LEU A 46 8.57 -30.39 -0.01
C LEU A 46 7.90 -31.75 -0.22
N LEU A 47 6.62 -31.90 0.14
CA LEU A 47 5.87 -33.14 -0.07
C LEU A 47 5.73 -33.46 -1.56
N VAL A 48 5.37 -32.46 -2.38
CA VAL A 48 5.25 -32.62 -3.84
C VAL A 48 6.61 -33.00 -4.45
N ALA A 49 7.68 -32.31 -4.07
CA ALA A 49 9.01 -32.58 -4.59
C ALA A 49 9.53 -33.95 -4.15
N TRP A 50 9.21 -34.38 -2.93
CA TRP A 50 9.56 -35.71 -2.43
C TRP A 50 8.86 -36.81 -3.22
N ILE A 51 7.54 -36.71 -3.40
CA ILE A 51 6.73 -37.70 -4.14
C ILE A 51 7.14 -37.77 -5.61
N SER A 52 7.52 -36.64 -6.21
CA SER A 52 7.95 -36.58 -7.62
C SER A 52 9.44 -36.88 -7.84
N ASN A 53 10.21 -37.19 -6.78
CA ASN A 53 11.67 -37.33 -6.85
C ASN A 53 12.41 -36.09 -7.39
N THR A 54 11.87 -34.88 -7.18
CA THR A 54 12.45 -33.60 -7.65
C THR A 54 13.04 -32.75 -6.53
N LEU A 55 13.26 -33.32 -5.34
CA LEU A 55 13.91 -32.63 -4.22
C LEU A 55 15.34 -32.18 -4.54
N TRP A 56 16.09 -33.07 -5.18
CA TRP A 56 17.48 -32.87 -5.57
C TRP A 56 17.59 -32.83 -7.08
N THR A 57 18.67 -32.24 -7.58
CA THR A 57 18.94 -32.13 -9.01
C THR A 57 19.05 -33.52 -9.65
N GLN A 58 18.35 -33.73 -10.76
CA GLN A 58 18.40 -34.98 -11.54
C GLN A 58 18.65 -34.65 -13.01
N GLY A 59 19.83 -35.01 -13.51
CA GLY A 59 20.25 -34.68 -14.88
C GLY A 59 20.35 -33.17 -15.08
N GLU A 60 19.65 -32.65 -16.09
CA GLU A 60 19.61 -31.22 -16.42
C GLU A 60 18.60 -30.42 -15.57
N GLN A 61 17.78 -31.08 -14.75
CA GLN A 61 16.72 -30.43 -13.96
C GLN A 61 17.22 -30.05 -12.57
N VAL A 62 17.15 -28.75 -12.26
CA VAL A 62 17.45 -28.23 -10.91
C VAL A 62 16.35 -28.69 -9.95
N GLY A 63 16.75 -29.32 -8.85
CA GLY A 63 15.82 -29.78 -7.81
C GLY A 63 15.29 -28.63 -6.96
N LEU A 64 14.17 -28.84 -6.27
CA LEU A 64 13.51 -27.82 -5.44
C LEU A 64 14.46 -27.20 -4.41
N LEU A 65 15.33 -27.99 -3.76
CA LEU A 65 16.24 -27.47 -2.74
C LEU A 65 17.37 -26.61 -3.32
N GLN A 66 17.69 -26.77 -4.61
CA GLN A 66 18.68 -25.96 -5.31
C GLN A 66 18.05 -24.76 -6.03
N ASP A 67 16.76 -24.81 -6.32
CA ASP A 67 16.02 -23.71 -6.92
C ASP A 67 15.65 -22.67 -5.85
N TRP A 68 16.41 -21.57 -5.79
CA TRP A 68 16.23 -20.51 -4.80
C TRP A 68 14.93 -19.70 -5.02
N PHE A 69 14.38 -19.69 -6.23
CA PHE A 69 13.27 -18.80 -6.58
C PHE A 69 11.95 -19.16 -5.86
N PRO A 70 11.50 -20.43 -5.80
CA PRO A 70 10.36 -20.85 -4.98
C PRO A 70 10.52 -20.52 -3.49
N TRP A 71 11.74 -20.57 -2.96
CA TRP A 71 12.02 -20.26 -1.55
C TRP A 71 11.93 -18.76 -1.30
N PHE A 72 12.49 -17.93 -2.19
CA PHE A 72 12.31 -16.49 -2.10
C PHE A 72 10.84 -16.09 -2.13
N TRP A 73 10.07 -16.69 -3.05
CA TRP A 73 8.63 -16.48 -3.14
C TRP A 73 7.91 -16.88 -1.85
N THR A 74 8.22 -18.07 -1.32
CA THR A 74 7.54 -18.65 -0.16
C THR A 74 7.89 -17.93 1.14
N LEU A 75 9.16 -17.55 1.33
CA LEU A 75 9.67 -16.97 2.56
C LEU A 75 9.46 -15.47 2.64
N LEU A 76 9.46 -14.75 1.51
CA LEU A 76 9.38 -13.29 1.50
C LEU A 76 8.07 -12.75 0.91
N ILE A 77 7.70 -13.18 -0.29
CA ILE A 77 6.59 -12.57 -1.03
C ILE A 77 5.23 -13.03 -0.48
N ASN A 78 5.02 -14.34 -0.36
CA ASN A 78 3.78 -14.93 0.15
C ASN A 78 3.31 -14.36 1.50
N PRO A 79 4.14 -14.34 2.56
CA PRO A 79 3.69 -13.83 3.86
C PRO A 79 3.25 -12.37 3.81
N VAL A 80 3.94 -11.55 3.01
CA VAL A 80 3.57 -10.13 2.84
C VAL A 80 2.26 -10.02 2.09
N VAL A 81 2.12 -10.65 0.92
CA VAL A 81 0.89 -10.55 0.10
C VAL A 81 -0.34 -11.06 0.86
N LEU A 82 -0.22 -12.20 1.54
CA LEU A 82 -1.31 -12.79 2.32
C LEU A 82 -1.66 -11.95 3.54
N GLY A 83 -0.66 -11.41 4.23
CA GLY A 83 -0.88 -10.47 5.33
C GLY A 83 -1.58 -9.19 4.87
N TYR A 84 -1.08 -8.56 3.81
CA TYR A 84 -1.67 -7.35 3.23
C TYR A 84 -3.08 -7.57 2.70
N TYR A 85 -3.37 -8.76 2.17
CA TYR A 85 -4.72 -9.13 1.75
C TYR A 85 -5.72 -9.04 2.91
N LEU A 86 -5.44 -9.63 4.09
CA LEU A 86 -6.32 -9.49 5.25
C LEU A 86 -6.33 -8.05 5.79
N TRP A 87 -5.15 -7.42 5.90
CA TRP A 87 -5.04 -6.04 6.36
C TRP A 87 -5.88 -5.08 5.51
N SER A 88 -5.95 -5.28 4.20
CA SER A 88 -6.68 -4.38 3.29
C SER A 88 -8.17 -4.23 3.61
N PHE A 89 -8.79 -5.23 4.25
CA PHE A 89 -10.19 -5.19 4.69
C PHE A 89 -10.39 -4.47 6.02
N GLU A 90 -9.35 -4.31 6.83
CA GLU A 90 -9.41 -3.57 8.10
C GLU A 90 -8.91 -2.14 7.93
N ALA A 91 -7.97 -1.93 7.01
CA ALA A 91 -7.24 -0.69 6.83
C ALA A 91 -8.12 0.55 6.66
N ILE A 92 -9.20 0.46 5.89
CA ILE A 92 -10.11 1.60 5.70
C ILE A 92 -10.97 1.88 6.93
N SER A 93 -11.30 0.85 7.73
CA SER A 93 -12.00 1.06 9.00
C SER A 93 -11.10 1.83 9.96
N ASP A 94 -9.84 1.41 10.08
CA ASP A 94 -8.86 2.05 10.96
C ASP A 94 -8.65 3.52 10.54
N VAL A 95 -8.51 3.80 9.23
CA VAL A 95 -8.38 5.18 8.74
C VAL A 95 -9.61 6.02 9.08
N ILE A 96 -10.82 5.50 8.87
CA ILE A 96 -12.05 6.25 9.17
C ILE A 96 -12.18 6.50 10.68
N GLU A 97 -11.89 5.50 11.51
CA GLU A 97 -11.93 5.62 12.97
C GLU A 97 -10.94 6.69 13.45
N ASP A 98 -9.70 6.69 12.95
CA ASP A 98 -8.70 7.71 13.27
C ASP A 98 -9.15 9.13 12.84
N LEU A 99 -9.86 9.26 11.70
CA LEU A 99 -10.39 10.55 11.23
C LEU A 99 -11.57 11.04 12.07
N GLU A 100 -12.42 10.13 12.56
CA GLU A 100 -13.51 10.40 13.48
C GLU A 100 -12.94 10.81 14.87
N GLU A 101 -11.94 10.11 15.38
CA GLU A 101 -11.28 10.41 16.66
C GLU A 101 -10.52 11.74 16.64
N SER A 102 -9.93 12.10 15.49
CA SER A 102 -9.20 13.36 15.30
C SER A 102 -10.11 14.56 15.00
N ASP A 103 -11.44 14.37 15.02
CA ASP A 103 -12.45 15.39 14.70
C ASP A 103 -12.27 16.03 13.31
N VAL A 104 -11.63 15.31 12.38
CA VAL A 104 -11.39 15.77 11.00
C VAL A 104 -12.67 15.64 10.17
N VAL A 105 -13.44 14.58 10.41
CA VAL A 105 -14.71 14.30 9.73
C VAL A 105 -15.83 14.22 10.77
N THR A 106 -16.62 15.28 10.87
CA THR A 106 -17.82 15.31 11.73
C THR A 106 -19.03 14.83 10.93
N THR A 107 -19.34 13.54 10.92
CA THR A 107 -20.51 13.02 10.19
C THR A 107 -21.27 11.98 11.00
N GLN A 108 -22.58 11.89 10.78
CA GLN A 108 -23.40 10.81 11.34
C GLN A 108 -22.93 9.46 10.78
N GLN A 109 -22.69 8.49 11.68
CA GLN A 109 -22.24 7.13 11.37
C GLN A 109 -22.95 6.50 10.16
N ALA A 110 -24.28 6.69 10.07
CA ALA A 110 -25.12 6.11 9.03
C ALA A 110 -24.79 6.61 7.61
N GLU A 111 -24.34 7.85 7.45
CA GLU A 111 -23.95 8.41 6.15
C GLU A 111 -22.60 7.84 5.70
N ILE A 112 -21.65 7.72 6.63
CA ILE A 112 -20.36 7.06 6.35
C ILE A 112 -20.61 5.60 5.99
N ASP A 113 -21.45 4.88 6.72
CA ASP A 113 -21.78 3.50 6.42
C ASP A 113 -22.42 3.34 5.02
N ALA A 114 -23.31 4.26 4.62
CA ALA A 114 -23.91 4.26 3.28
C ALA A 114 -22.87 4.51 2.16
N ILE A 115 -21.93 5.43 2.39
CA ILE A 115 -20.83 5.73 1.46
C ILE A 115 -19.90 4.51 1.31
N VAL A 116 -19.59 3.85 2.41
CA VAL A 116 -18.57 2.81 2.49
C VAL A 116 -19.10 1.43 2.06
N LEU A 117 -20.35 1.08 2.38
CA LEU A 117 -20.89 -0.25 2.09
C LEU A 117 -21.14 -0.48 0.59
N ASN A 118 -21.63 0.53 -0.13
CA ASN A 118 -22.05 0.37 -1.53
C ASN A 118 -20.91 -0.11 -2.47
N PRO A 119 -19.68 0.46 -2.43
CA PRO A 119 -18.56 -0.03 -3.21
C PRO A 119 -18.19 -1.50 -2.96
N TYR A 120 -18.29 -1.95 -1.70
CA TYR A 120 -17.94 -3.32 -1.31
C TYR A 120 -19.01 -4.38 -1.70
N TYR A 121 -20.27 -3.98 -1.87
CA TYR A 121 -21.35 -4.88 -2.29
C TYR A 121 -21.26 -5.34 -3.76
N GLN A 122 -20.32 -4.80 -4.53
CA GLN A 122 -20.15 -5.16 -5.93
C GLN A 122 -19.66 -6.61 -6.06
N LYS A 123 -20.61 -7.53 -6.30
CA LYS A 123 -20.36 -8.97 -6.56
C LYS A 123 -19.36 -9.20 -7.70
N LEU A 124 -19.13 -8.21 -8.55
CA LEU A 124 -18.22 -8.28 -9.68
C LEU A 124 -16.76 -8.53 -9.26
N HIS A 125 -16.32 -8.03 -8.10
CA HIS A 125 -14.93 -8.15 -7.63
C HIS A 125 -14.46 -9.61 -7.55
N LYS A 126 -15.23 -10.48 -6.89
CA LYS A 126 -14.90 -11.91 -6.76
C LYS A 126 -14.87 -12.64 -8.11
N TYR A 127 -15.73 -12.24 -9.05
CA TYR A 127 -15.75 -12.86 -10.37
C TYR A 127 -14.57 -12.40 -11.23
N ILE A 128 -14.17 -11.12 -11.12
CA ILE A 128 -12.94 -10.61 -11.74
C ILE A 128 -11.73 -11.35 -11.17
N ALA A 129 -11.58 -11.40 -9.84
CA ALA A 129 -10.45 -12.07 -9.20
C ALA A 129 -10.38 -13.57 -9.55
N LEU A 130 -11.53 -14.26 -9.55
CA LEU A 130 -11.61 -15.65 -9.98
C LEU A 130 -11.25 -15.82 -11.46
N GLY A 131 -11.75 -14.94 -12.33
CA GLY A 131 -11.43 -14.94 -13.76
C GLY A 131 -9.93 -14.75 -14.02
N CYS A 132 -9.30 -13.79 -13.34
CA CYS A 132 -7.85 -13.56 -13.39
C CYS A 132 -7.07 -14.79 -12.89
N ALA A 133 -7.49 -15.38 -11.77
CA ALA A 133 -6.85 -16.56 -11.20
C ALA A 133 -6.91 -17.77 -12.15
N VAL A 134 -8.10 -18.06 -12.72
CA VAL A 134 -8.26 -19.15 -13.70
C VAL A 134 -7.41 -18.88 -14.94
N ALA A 135 -7.53 -17.70 -15.55
CA ALA A 135 -6.83 -17.37 -16.79
C ALA A 135 -5.31 -17.47 -16.64
N TYR A 136 -4.75 -16.88 -15.58
CA TYR A 136 -3.30 -16.90 -15.35
C TYR A 136 -2.80 -18.30 -14.97
N SER A 137 -3.57 -19.07 -14.19
CA SER A 137 -3.18 -20.44 -13.84
C SER A 137 -3.18 -21.37 -15.04
N VAL A 138 -4.14 -21.22 -15.97
CA VAL A 138 -4.13 -21.96 -17.24
C VAL A 138 -2.90 -21.58 -18.07
N PHE A 139 -2.57 -20.30 -18.16
CA PHE A 139 -1.35 -19.85 -18.83
C PHE A 139 -0.08 -20.45 -18.21
N VAL A 140 0.03 -20.45 -16.88
CA VAL A 140 1.15 -21.03 -16.13
C VAL A 140 1.26 -22.54 -16.38
N PHE A 141 0.15 -23.27 -16.28
CA PHE A 141 0.13 -24.72 -16.51
C PHE A 141 0.61 -25.12 -17.90
N ILE A 142 0.27 -24.32 -18.93
CA ILE A 142 0.65 -24.57 -20.33
C ILE A 142 2.10 -24.14 -20.60
N SER A 143 2.55 -23.02 -20.03
CA SER A 143 3.86 -22.44 -20.33
C SER A 143 5.01 -23.05 -19.53
N GLN A 144 4.78 -23.43 -18.27
CA GLN A 144 5.83 -23.92 -17.37
C GLN A 144 6.57 -25.17 -17.86
N PRO A 145 5.93 -26.18 -18.46
CA PRO A 145 6.65 -27.33 -19.02
C PRO A 145 7.68 -26.96 -20.09
N SER A 146 7.54 -25.78 -20.72
CA SER A 146 8.49 -25.29 -21.72
C SER A 146 9.72 -24.61 -21.11
N LEU A 147 9.68 -24.27 -19.82
CA LEU A 147 10.81 -23.69 -19.10
C LEU A 147 11.78 -24.82 -18.71
N LYS A 148 12.89 -24.91 -19.44
CA LYS A 148 13.94 -25.91 -19.16
C LYS A 148 14.58 -25.67 -17.79
N ASN A 149 15.08 -26.75 -17.20
CA ASN A 149 15.95 -26.78 -16.02
C ASN A 149 15.33 -26.40 -14.66
N ASN A 150 13.99 -26.38 -14.51
CA ASN A 150 13.35 -26.09 -13.22
C ASN A 150 12.60 -27.31 -12.66
N TRP A 151 12.49 -27.42 -11.33
CA TRP A 151 11.88 -28.58 -10.65
C TRP A 151 10.40 -28.77 -11.02
N TYR A 152 9.67 -27.68 -11.29
CA TYR A 152 8.26 -27.73 -11.65
C TYR A 152 8.00 -28.18 -13.09
N GLY A 153 9.02 -28.13 -13.96
CA GLY A 153 8.96 -28.65 -15.33
C GLY A 153 9.19 -30.17 -15.43
N ALA A 154 9.59 -30.81 -14.32
CA ALA A 154 9.99 -32.22 -14.29
C ALA A 154 8.84 -33.22 -14.53
N GLY A 155 7.59 -32.81 -14.30
CA GLY A 155 6.44 -33.67 -14.49
C GLY A 155 5.12 -32.98 -14.16
N VAL A 156 4.02 -33.73 -14.34
CA VAL A 156 2.66 -33.21 -14.15
C VAL A 156 2.39 -32.78 -12.71
N LEU A 157 2.88 -33.53 -11.73
CA LEU A 157 2.59 -33.28 -10.31
C LEU A 157 3.23 -31.97 -9.80
N PRO A 158 4.55 -31.71 -9.99
CA PRO A 158 5.14 -30.41 -9.68
C PRO A 158 4.48 -29.23 -10.41
N ASN A 159 4.21 -29.38 -11.71
CA ASN A 159 3.53 -28.33 -12.50
C ASN A 159 2.12 -28.03 -11.93
N LEU A 160 1.35 -29.06 -11.59
CA LEU A 160 0.03 -28.90 -10.99
C LEU A 160 0.12 -28.20 -9.62
N ALA A 161 1.11 -28.55 -8.80
CA ALA A 161 1.30 -27.91 -7.50
C ALA A 161 1.59 -26.41 -7.62
N VAL A 162 2.49 -26.02 -8.53
CA VAL A 162 2.79 -24.61 -8.79
C VAL A 162 1.58 -23.90 -9.42
N THR A 163 0.83 -24.57 -10.29
CA THR A 163 -0.42 -24.04 -10.86
C THR A 163 -1.47 -23.77 -9.79
N ILE A 164 -1.67 -24.67 -8.83
CA ILE A 164 -2.60 -24.47 -7.70
C ILE A 164 -2.12 -23.31 -6.81
N ALA A 165 -0.83 -23.26 -6.47
CA ALA A 165 -0.27 -22.17 -5.69
C ALA A 165 -0.45 -20.82 -6.40
N THR A 166 -0.24 -20.80 -7.72
CA THR A 166 -0.46 -19.63 -8.58
C THR A 166 -1.91 -19.20 -8.59
N PHE A 167 -2.85 -20.14 -8.70
CA PHE A 167 -4.28 -19.85 -8.63
C PHE A 167 -4.65 -19.12 -7.34
N VAL A 168 -4.21 -19.66 -6.20
CA VAL A 168 -4.46 -19.04 -4.89
C VAL A 168 -3.80 -17.66 -4.81
N GLY A 169 -2.53 -17.55 -5.22
CA GLY A 169 -1.78 -16.30 -5.20
C GLY A 169 -2.41 -15.20 -6.06
N VAL A 170 -2.83 -15.53 -7.28
CA VAL A 170 -3.48 -14.58 -8.20
C VAL A 170 -4.87 -14.21 -7.71
N TYR A 171 -5.65 -15.14 -7.16
CA TYR A 171 -6.96 -14.81 -6.58
C TYR A 171 -6.81 -13.80 -5.44
N VAL A 172 -5.95 -14.12 -4.47
CA VAL A 172 -5.67 -13.27 -3.31
C VAL A 172 -5.10 -11.92 -3.74
N GLY A 173 -4.11 -11.91 -4.64
CA GLY A 173 -3.49 -10.70 -5.16
C GLY A 173 -4.49 -9.81 -5.91
N SER A 174 -5.36 -10.40 -6.73
CA SER A 174 -6.42 -9.68 -7.44
C SER A 174 -7.44 -9.08 -6.46
N MET A 175 -7.88 -9.86 -5.46
CA MET A 175 -8.78 -9.36 -4.43
C MET A 175 -8.14 -8.24 -3.61
N LEU A 176 -6.85 -8.35 -3.27
CA LEU A 176 -6.09 -7.30 -2.59
C LEU A 176 -6.08 -6.01 -3.42
N VAL A 177 -5.70 -6.07 -4.70
CA VAL A 177 -5.69 -4.90 -5.59
C VAL A 177 -7.07 -4.26 -5.70
N LEU A 178 -8.12 -5.07 -5.93
CA LEU A 178 -9.49 -4.57 -6.03
C LEU A 178 -9.97 -3.93 -4.72
N THR A 179 -9.59 -4.48 -3.57
CA THR A 179 -9.90 -3.91 -2.24
C THR A 179 -9.17 -2.59 -2.01
N LEU A 180 -7.90 -2.48 -2.39
CA LEU A 180 -7.16 -1.21 -2.33
C LEU A 180 -7.77 -0.13 -3.22
N ILE A 181 -8.17 -0.49 -4.45
CA ILE A 181 -8.88 0.45 -5.34
C ILE A 181 -10.20 0.91 -4.70
N THR A 182 -10.93 -0.01 -4.09
CA THR A 182 -12.19 0.28 -3.39
C THR A 182 -11.97 1.23 -2.22
N ASN A 183 -10.94 0.99 -1.40
CA ASN A 183 -10.54 1.86 -0.29
C ASN A 183 -10.21 3.28 -0.78
N ILE A 184 -9.44 3.41 -1.86
CA ILE A 184 -9.12 4.71 -2.44
C ILE A 184 -10.39 5.43 -2.90
N ARG A 185 -11.31 4.74 -3.58
CA ARG A 185 -12.58 5.32 -4.01
C ARG A 185 -13.44 5.80 -2.85
N ILE A 186 -13.47 5.03 -1.75
CA ILE A 186 -14.18 5.40 -0.53
C ILE A 186 -13.57 6.67 0.07
N LEU A 187 -12.24 6.75 0.16
CA LEU A 187 -11.55 7.93 0.66
C LEU A 187 -11.86 9.17 -0.20
N HIS A 188 -11.76 9.05 -1.53
CA HIS A 188 -12.14 10.14 -2.45
C HIS A 188 -13.55 10.63 -2.19
N ARG A 189 -14.50 9.70 -2.04
CA ARG A 189 -15.90 10.05 -1.79
C ARG A 189 -16.12 10.74 -0.44
N ILE A 190 -15.45 10.29 0.62
CA ILE A 190 -15.50 10.93 1.94
C ILE A 190 -14.97 12.37 1.84
N PHE A 191 -13.81 12.56 1.19
CA PHE A 191 -13.17 13.88 1.09
C PHE A 191 -13.85 14.84 0.09
N GLU A 192 -14.63 14.35 -0.87
CA GLU A 192 -15.40 15.18 -1.80
C GLU A 192 -16.77 15.58 -1.25
N GLU A 193 -17.45 14.69 -0.53
CA GLU A 193 -18.80 14.93 -0.01
C GLU A 193 -18.82 15.65 1.35
N LYS A 194 -17.70 15.66 2.08
CA LYS A 194 -17.62 16.21 3.45
C LYS A 194 -16.64 17.35 3.59
N ASP A 195 -17.03 18.35 4.36
CA ASP A 195 -16.12 19.42 4.77
C ASP A 195 -15.15 18.89 5.82
N LEU A 196 -13.86 19.17 5.62
CA LEU A 196 -12.81 18.75 6.54
C LEU A 196 -12.54 19.82 7.58
N ASN A 197 -12.57 19.42 8.84
CA ASN A 197 -12.13 20.25 9.94
C ASN A 197 -10.63 20.01 10.18
N ILE A 198 -9.79 20.71 9.40
CA ILE A 198 -8.34 20.62 9.55
C ILE A 198 -7.89 21.49 10.71
N ASN A 199 -7.14 20.90 11.64
CA ASN A 199 -6.55 21.59 12.76
C ASN A 199 -5.04 21.84 12.53
N PRO A 200 -4.60 23.06 12.16
CA PRO A 200 -3.18 23.36 11.93
C PRO A 200 -2.28 23.15 13.15
N LEU A 201 -2.86 23.13 14.36
CA LEU A 201 -2.16 22.90 15.63
C LEU A 201 -2.18 21.43 16.06
N HIS A 202 -2.69 20.52 15.22
CA HIS A 202 -2.72 19.10 15.53
C HIS A 202 -1.27 18.55 15.69
N PRO A 203 -0.99 17.72 16.71
CA PRO A 203 0.37 17.25 17.02
C PRO A 203 1.01 16.43 15.89
N ASP A 204 0.21 15.87 14.98
CA ASP A 204 0.66 15.04 13.85
C ASP A 204 1.26 15.84 12.67
N ARG A 205 1.20 17.18 12.70
CA ARG A 205 1.63 18.09 11.62
C ARG A 205 0.95 17.86 10.25
N CYS A 206 -0.07 17.01 10.21
CA CYS A 206 -0.86 16.67 9.03
C CYS A 206 -2.33 17.12 9.21
N GLY A 207 -2.65 17.80 10.31
CA GLY A 207 -3.98 18.34 10.57
C GLY A 207 -5.00 17.27 10.95
N GLY A 208 -4.55 16.16 11.55
CA GLY A 208 -5.38 14.99 11.90
C GLY A 208 -5.45 13.92 10.80
N LEU A 209 -4.71 14.09 9.69
CA LEU A 209 -4.73 13.18 8.54
C LEU A 209 -3.56 12.19 8.53
N HIS A 210 -2.81 12.04 9.62
CA HIS A 210 -1.66 11.12 9.66
C HIS A 210 -2.03 9.65 9.39
N SER A 211 -3.24 9.22 9.75
CA SER A 211 -3.74 7.87 9.43
C SER A 211 -3.74 7.59 7.92
N LEU A 212 -4.07 8.60 7.11
CA LEU A 212 -4.04 8.53 5.64
C LEU A 212 -2.61 8.46 5.09
N SER A 213 -1.68 9.21 5.69
CA SER A 213 -0.24 9.12 5.39
C SER A 213 0.25 7.69 5.64
N ASN A 214 -0.07 7.14 6.82
CA ASN A 214 0.30 5.79 7.21
C ASN A 214 -0.32 4.72 6.31
N TYR A 215 -1.57 4.89 5.91
CA TYR A 215 -2.23 4.02 4.93
C TYR A 215 -1.46 3.99 3.61
N SER A 216 -1.13 5.17 3.07
CA SER A 216 -0.40 5.33 1.80
C SER A 216 1.02 4.76 1.88
N LEU A 217 1.67 4.91 3.04
CA LEU A 217 2.99 4.34 3.27
C LEU A 217 2.96 2.81 3.34
N LYS A 218 1.97 2.21 4.01
CA LYS A 218 1.77 0.76 4.03
C LYS A 218 1.53 0.21 2.61
N THR A 219 0.72 0.88 1.79
CA THR A 219 0.55 0.47 0.38
C THR A 219 1.84 0.63 -0.43
N ALA A 220 2.67 1.63 -0.15
CA ALA A 220 3.99 1.76 -0.75
C ALA A 220 4.96 0.64 -0.34
N TYR A 221 4.95 0.21 0.92
CA TYR A 221 5.74 -0.97 1.35
C TYR A 221 5.31 -2.25 0.65
N LEU A 222 4.00 -2.48 0.51
CA LEU A 222 3.49 -3.58 -0.31
C LEU A 222 3.98 -3.47 -1.76
N ALA A 223 3.88 -2.28 -2.35
CA ALA A 223 4.35 -2.03 -3.71
C ALA A 223 5.86 -2.31 -3.82
N ALA A 224 6.67 -1.94 -2.84
CA ALA A 224 8.10 -2.21 -2.82
C ALA A 224 8.40 -3.71 -2.86
N VAL A 225 7.71 -4.52 -2.03
CA VAL A 225 7.90 -5.97 -1.99
C VAL A 225 7.50 -6.62 -3.33
N LEU A 226 6.37 -6.21 -3.90
CA LEU A 226 5.96 -6.63 -5.24
C LEU A 226 6.94 -6.14 -6.32
N GLY A 227 7.54 -4.97 -6.12
CA GLY A 227 8.55 -4.41 -7.00
C GLY A 227 9.81 -5.26 -7.02
N ILE A 228 10.33 -5.66 -5.86
CA ILE A 228 11.47 -6.59 -5.76
C ILE A 228 11.16 -7.89 -6.52
N MET A 229 9.96 -8.45 -6.36
CA MET A 229 9.53 -9.63 -7.13
C MET A 229 9.58 -9.36 -8.64
N VAL A 230 9.01 -8.24 -9.09
CA VAL A 230 9.05 -7.83 -10.49
C VAL A 230 10.50 -7.73 -11.01
N GLY A 231 11.40 -7.14 -10.23
CA GLY A 231 12.82 -7.04 -10.56
C GLY A 231 13.52 -8.39 -10.64
N LEU A 232 13.16 -9.36 -9.78
CA LEU A 232 13.72 -10.71 -9.81
C LEU A 232 13.24 -11.51 -11.02
N ILE A 233 11.95 -11.36 -11.38
CA ILE A 233 11.41 -11.95 -12.61
C ILE A 233 12.16 -11.38 -13.81
N GLU A 234 12.30 -10.06 -13.89
CA GLU A 234 13.06 -9.42 -14.97
C GLU A 234 14.51 -9.94 -15.03
N TYR A 235 15.20 -9.96 -13.89
CA TYR A 235 16.56 -10.47 -13.78
C TYR A 235 16.67 -11.92 -14.28
N GLN A 236 15.72 -12.78 -13.90
CA GLN A 236 15.67 -14.16 -14.37
C GLN A 236 15.44 -14.24 -15.89
N PHE A 237 14.53 -13.44 -16.43
CA PHE A 237 14.25 -13.42 -17.86
C PHE A 237 15.46 -12.96 -18.69
N VAL A 238 16.19 -11.96 -18.20
CA VAL A 238 17.41 -11.46 -18.83
C VAL A 238 18.53 -12.51 -18.77
N THR A 239 18.80 -13.06 -17.58
CA THR A 239 19.89 -14.03 -17.38
C THR A 239 19.67 -15.37 -18.10
N GLN A 240 18.42 -15.79 -18.25
CA GLN A 240 18.06 -16.99 -19.02
C GLN A 240 18.00 -16.74 -20.54
N GLY A 241 18.26 -15.52 -21.01
CA GLY A 241 18.25 -15.17 -22.44
C GLY A 241 16.86 -15.16 -23.08
N VAL A 242 15.79 -15.36 -22.31
CA VAL A 242 14.40 -15.38 -22.79
C VAL A 242 13.82 -13.97 -22.97
N GLY A 243 14.41 -12.95 -22.35
CA GLY A 243 13.96 -11.56 -22.46
C GLY A 243 13.88 -11.03 -23.90
N LYS A 244 14.74 -11.53 -24.81
CA LYS A 244 14.67 -11.16 -26.24
C LYS A 244 13.39 -11.62 -26.93
N VAL A 245 12.88 -12.80 -26.54
CA VAL A 245 11.63 -13.36 -27.07
C VAL A 245 10.43 -12.67 -26.43
N TYR A 246 10.52 -12.40 -25.13
CA TYR A 246 9.46 -11.77 -24.34
C TYR A 246 9.79 -10.30 -24.03
N TRP A 247 10.06 -9.51 -25.06
CA TRP A 247 10.50 -8.10 -24.91
C TRP A 247 9.53 -7.24 -24.07
N PHE A 248 8.24 -7.58 -24.07
CA PHE A 248 7.22 -6.88 -23.31
C PHE A 248 7.40 -7.04 -21.79
N VAL A 249 8.15 -8.04 -21.33
CA VAL A 249 8.45 -8.22 -19.90
C VAL A 249 9.23 -7.02 -19.38
N HIS A 250 10.10 -6.42 -20.18
CA HIS A 250 10.83 -5.19 -19.81
C HIS A 250 9.91 -4.00 -19.50
N LEU A 251 8.69 -3.96 -20.03
CA LEU A 251 7.72 -2.90 -19.74
C LEU A 251 7.12 -3.02 -18.34
N ILE A 252 7.26 -4.17 -17.66
CA ILE A 252 6.64 -4.37 -16.35
C ILE A 252 7.23 -3.43 -15.29
N ILE A 253 8.53 -3.11 -15.38
CA ILE A 253 9.22 -2.22 -14.44
C ILE A 253 8.68 -0.78 -14.52
N PRO A 254 8.67 -0.11 -15.69
CA PRO A 254 8.13 1.24 -15.77
C PRO A 254 6.63 1.27 -15.43
N ILE A 255 5.85 0.25 -15.83
CA ILE A 255 4.44 0.13 -15.44
C ILE A 255 4.30 0.03 -13.91
N HIS A 256 5.13 -0.79 -13.26
CA HIS A 256 5.13 -0.91 -11.80
C HIS A 256 5.48 0.40 -11.10
N ILE A 257 6.50 1.12 -11.58
CA ILE A 257 6.89 2.42 -11.01
C ILE A 257 5.72 3.42 -11.10
N VAL A 258 5.06 3.51 -12.26
CA VAL A 258 3.89 4.37 -12.44
C VAL A 258 2.74 3.95 -11.52
N LEU A 259 2.45 2.64 -11.45
CA LEU A 259 1.37 2.12 -10.63
C LEU A 259 1.63 2.31 -9.13
N SER A 260 2.85 2.04 -8.65
CA SER A 260 3.25 2.24 -7.25
C SER A 260 3.13 3.71 -6.84
N THR A 261 3.54 4.62 -7.73
CA THR A 261 3.41 6.07 -7.56
C THR A 261 1.94 6.47 -7.50
N ALA A 262 1.12 5.98 -8.43
CA ALA A 262 -0.32 6.21 -8.41
C ALA A 262 -0.97 5.68 -7.13
N CYS A 263 -0.60 4.48 -6.66
CA CYS A 263 -1.13 3.89 -5.44
C CYS A 263 -0.78 4.71 -4.18
N PHE A 264 0.41 5.30 -4.11
CA PHE A 264 0.81 6.17 -3.00
C PHE A 264 0.09 7.52 -3.03
N TYR A 265 0.06 8.20 -4.17
CA TYR A 265 -0.52 9.55 -4.25
C TYR A 265 -2.05 9.57 -4.33
N SER A 266 -2.69 8.53 -4.86
CA SER A 266 -4.15 8.52 -5.03
C SER A 266 -4.94 8.79 -3.74
N PRO A 267 -4.70 8.10 -2.60
CA PRO A 267 -5.39 8.42 -1.34
C PRO A 267 -5.07 9.84 -0.85
N LEU A 268 -3.82 10.30 -0.99
CA LEU A 268 -3.37 11.61 -0.53
C LEU A 268 -3.94 12.78 -1.35
N LEU A 269 -4.16 12.59 -2.65
CA LEU A 269 -4.73 13.59 -3.55
C LEU A 269 -6.16 13.99 -3.15
N ALA A 270 -6.95 13.03 -2.65
CA ALA A 270 -8.29 13.31 -2.14
C ALA A 270 -8.25 14.29 -0.97
N ALA A 271 -7.44 13.97 0.04
CA ALA A 271 -7.27 14.82 1.21
C ALA A 271 -6.57 16.14 0.90
N HIS A 272 -5.63 16.19 -0.04
CA HIS A 272 -4.97 17.44 -0.45
C HIS A 272 -5.97 18.51 -0.89
N ARG A 273 -6.98 18.12 -1.68
CA ARG A 273 -8.03 19.05 -2.13
C ARG A 273 -8.84 19.58 -0.94
N GLY A 274 -9.26 18.69 -0.05
CA GLY A 274 -10.00 19.06 1.15
C GLY A 274 -9.18 19.95 2.11
N MET A 275 -7.89 19.63 2.31
CA MET A 275 -6.97 20.44 3.11
C MET A 275 -6.77 21.84 2.55
N LYS A 276 -6.61 21.96 1.22
CA LYS A 276 -6.48 23.27 0.56
C LYS A 276 -7.72 24.12 0.79
N LYS A 277 -8.92 23.56 0.60
CA LYS A 277 -10.20 24.24 0.86
C LYS A 277 -10.32 24.68 2.33
N ALA A 278 -10.07 23.77 3.27
CA ALA A 278 -10.14 24.05 4.71
C ALA A 278 -9.17 25.16 5.13
N LYS A 279 -7.94 25.16 4.58
CA LYS A 279 -6.94 26.21 4.81
C LYS A 279 -7.42 27.56 4.29
N GLU A 280 -7.91 27.62 3.05
CA GLU A 280 -8.43 28.86 2.46
C GLU A 280 -9.60 29.42 3.29
N GLU A 281 -10.53 28.57 3.72
CA GLU A 281 -11.64 28.97 4.58
C GLU A 281 -11.18 29.51 5.94
N LEU A 282 -10.18 28.87 6.56
CA LEU A 282 -9.62 29.32 7.83
C LEU A 282 -8.91 30.68 7.68
N LEU A 283 -8.10 30.85 6.62
CA LEU A 283 -7.47 32.13 6.31
C LEU A 283 -8.50 33.23 6.08
N HIS A 284 -9.61 32.94 5.38
CA HIS A 284 -10.71 33.88 5.22
C HIS A 284 -11.43 34.23 6.52
N LYS A 285 -11.57 33.28 7.47
CA LYS A 285 -12.11 33.56 8.81
C LYS A 285 -11.17 34.49 9.59
N ILE A 286 -9.86 34.21 9.57
CA ILE A 286 -8.85 35.04 10.24
C ILE A 286 -8.83 36.45 9.64
N ALA A 287 -8.84 36.58 8.31
CA ALA A 287 -8.85 37.86 7.62
C ALA A 287 -10.10 38.70 7.93
N ARG A 288 -11.28 38.07 8.00
CA ARG A 288 -12.53 38.76 8.40
C ARG A 288 -12.47 39.25 9.84
N GLN A 289 -11.96 38.42 10.76
CA GLN A 289 -11.79 38.80 12.16
C GLN A 289 -10.78 39.94 12.31
N PHE A 290 -9.66 39.86 11.59
CA PHE A 290 -8.64 40.89 11.54
C PHE A 290 -9.22 42.23 11.07
N HIS A 291 -9.99 42.23 9.97
CA HIS A 291 -10.61 43.45 9.46
C HIS A 291 -11.62 44.05 10.45
N ALA A 292 -12.45 43.22 11.08
CA ALA A 292 -13.43 43.67 12.07
C ALA A 292 -12.76 44.30 13.31
N ASP A 293 -11.70 43.66 13.83
CA ASP A 293 -10.95 44.19 14.97
C ASP A 293 -10.15 45.45 14.60
N TYR A 294 -9.55 45.49 13.40
CA TYR A 294 -8.82 46.65 12.89
C TYR A 294 -9.71 47.89 12.77
N SER A 295 -10.90 47.74 12.17
CA SER A 295 -11.86 48.86 12.03
C SER A 295 -12.31 49.38 13.40
N ARG A 296 -12.59 48.49 14.35
CA ARG A 296 -12.98 48.87 15.73
C ARG A 296 -11.87 49.65 16.45
N ILE A 297 -10.63 49.23 16.29
CA ILE A 297 -9.47 49.91 16.88
C ILE A 297 -9.26 51.27 16.22
N HIS A 298 -9.41 51.36 14.91
CA HIS A 298 -9.29 52.60 14.17
C HIS A 298 -10.31 53.65 14.62
N GLU A 299 -11.57 53.25 14.84
CA GLU A 299 -12.62 54.12 15.39
C GLU A 299 -12.31 54.56 16.83
N SER A 300 -11.53 53.77 17.57
CA SER A 300 -11.15 54.02 18.97
C SER A 300 -9.83 54.78 19.14
N LEU A 301 -9.18 55.21 18.05
CA LEU A 301 -7.87 55.92 18.08
C LEU A 301 -7.89 57.23 18.88
N ALA A 302 -9.06 57.84 19.08
CA ALA A 302 -9.24 59.04 19.90
C ALA A 302 -9.64 58.74 21.37
N GLY A 303 -9.68 57.46 21.76
CA GLY A 303 -10.19 56.98 23.04
C GLY A 303 -9.13 56.46 24.02
N ASP A 304 -9.54 55.51 24.86
CA ASP A 304 -8.76 54.91 25.96
C ASP A 304 -7.51 54.14 25.46
N ALA A 305 -6.34 54.49 26.03
CA ALA A 305 -5.06 53.88 25.71
C ALA A 305 -5.00 52.37 26.01
N GLU A 306 -5.75 51.88 27.00
CA GLU A 306 -5.79 50.46 27.34
C GLU A 306 -6.53 49.64 26.27
N ILE A 307 -7.61 50.20 25.70
CA ILE A 307 -8.35 49.59 24.58
C ILE A 307 -7.46 49.50 23.34
N LEU A 308 -6.69 50.55 23.06
CA LEU A 308 -5.74 50.57 21.96
C LEU A 308 -4.66 49.49 22.11
N LYS A 309 -4.12 49.32 23.32
CA LYS A 309 -3.11 48.31 23.62
C LYS A 309 -3.65 46.89 23.42
N GLN A 310 -4.77 46.55 24.05
CA GLN A 310 -5.41 45.23 23.93
C GLN A 310 -5.78 44.91 22.48
N GLY A 311 -6.29 45.91 21.75
CA GLY A 311 -6.59 45.77 20.33
C GLY A 311 -5.35 45.48 19.48
N THR A 312 -4.25 46.17 19.74
CA THR A 312 -2.99 45.99 19.01
C THR A 312 -2.39 44.60 19.27
N GLU A 313 -2.40 44.12 20.52
CA GLU A 313 -1.96 42.77 20.87
C GLU A 313 -2.80 41.70 20.16
N LYS A 314 -4.12 41.89 20.10
CA LYS A 314 -5.03 40.99 19.38
C LYS A 314 -4.75 40.95 17.87
N ILE A 315 -4.54 42.12 17.25
CA ILE A 315 -4.16 42.22 15.82
C ILE A 315 -2.86 41.48 15.54
N GLN A 316 -1.86 41.65 16.41
CA GLN A 316 -0.58 40.97 16.27
C GLN A 316 -0.77 39.46 16.38
N GLY A 317 -1.54 38.98 17.35
CA GLY A 317 -1.87 37.56 17.48
C GLY A 317 -2.61 37.00 16.25
N LEU A 318 -3.55 37.75 15.67
CA LEU A 318 -4.24 37.35 14.44
C LEU A 318 -3.30 37.30 13.22
N ARG A 319 -2.34 38.24 13.13
CA ARG A 319 -1.32 38.23 12.08
C ARG A 319 -0.41 37.01 12.22
N ASP A 320 0.04 36.70 13.43
CA ASP A 320 0.88 35.55 13.71
C ASP A 320 0.13 34.24 13.43
N PHE A 321 -1.15 34.17 13.80
CA PHE A 321 -2.01 33.03 13.49
C PHE A 321 -2.30 32.88 11.99
N TYR A 322 -2.47 33.99 11.27
CA TYR A 322 -2.59 33.98 9.81
C TYR A 322 -1.32 33.41 9.17
N LYS A 323 -0.14 33.94 9.56
CA LYS A 323 1.16 33.48 9.04
C LYS A 323 1.38 31.99 9.32
N PHE A 324 1.10 31.55 10.55
CA PHE A 324 1.19 30.14 10.93
C PHE A 324 0.27 29.25 10.08
N THR A 325 -0.98 29.68 9.87
CA THR A 325 -1.95 28.95 9.04
C THR A 325 -1.53 28.93 7.57
N ASP A 326 -0.95 30.02 7.07
CA ASP A 326 -0.47 30.13 5.69
C ASP A 326 0.78 29.27 5.43
N GLU A 327 1.64 29.08 6.43
CA GLU A 327 2.81 28.19 6.34
C GLU A 327 2.43 26.70 6.51
N PHE A 328 1.24 26.39 7.01
CA PHE A 328 0.78 25.02 7.21
C PHE A 328 0.70 24.24 5.87
N PRO A 329 1.30 23.03 5.78
CA PRO A 329 1.30 22.24 4.56
C PRO A 329 -0.10 21.71 4.23
N VAL A 330 -0.44 21.72 2.95
CA VAL A 330 -1.73 21.22 2.43
C VAL A 330 -1.66 19.76 1.99
N TRP A 331 -0.54 19.08 2.23
CA TRP A 331 -0.37 17.67 1.90
C TRP A 331 -0.43 16.84 3.19
N PRO A 332 -1.19 15.73 3.20
CA PRO A 332 -1.39 14.90 4.37
C PRO A 332 -0.22 13.91 4.56
N PHE A 333 1.01 14.39 4.47
CA PHE A 333 2.21 13.61 4.74
C PHE A 333 3.33 14.51 5.25
N ASP A 334 4.19 13.93 6.08
CA ASP A 334 5.40 14.59 6.55
C ASP A 334 6.62 14.26 5.69
N VAL A 335 7.72 14.98 5.95
CA VAL A 335 8.99 14.77 5.23
C VAL A 335 9.53 13.35 5.42
N GLN A 336 9.26 12.72 6.57
CA GLN A 336 9.67 11.36 6.85
C GLN A 336 8.95 10.34 5.95
N THR A 337 7.62 10.44 5.83
CA THR A 337 6.80 9.59 4.96
C THR A 337 7.26 9.72 3.51
N PHE A 338 7.50 10.95 3.05
CA PHE A 338 7.97 11.20 1.68
C PHE A 338 9.35 10.56 1.42
N ARG A 339 10.29 10.66 2.37
CA ARG A 339 11.61 10.00 2.25
C ARG A 339 11.48 8.48 2.19
N GLN A 340 10.62 7.89 3.02
CA GLN A 340 10.38 6.45 3.00
C GLN A 340 9.79 6.00 1.67
N PHE A 341 8.84 6.76 1.12
CA PHE A 341 8.29 6.49 -0.21
C PHE A 341 9.38 6.53 -1.30
N LEU A 342 10.23 7.55 -1.32
CA LEU A 342 11.32 7.64 -2.31
C LEU A 342 12.28 6.45 -2.27
N LEU A 343 12.49 5.84 -1.10
CA LEU A 343 13.30 4.62 -0.96
C LEU A 343 12.58 3.36 -1.45
N THR A 344 11.24 3.36 -1.45
CA THR A 344 10.41 2.21 -1.87
C THR A 344 10.15 2.13 -3.37
N VAL A 345 9.99 3.26 -4.06
CA VAL A 345 9.68 3.30 -5.50
C VAL A 345 10.71 2.58 -6.39
N PRO A 346 12.03 2.73 -6.19
CA PRO A 346 13.02 2.05 -7.03
C PRO A 346 13.23 0.58 -6.68
N ALA A 347 12.42 -0.01 -5.79
CA ALA A 347 12.56 -1.40 -5.36
C ALA A 347 12.70 -2.45 -6.50
N PRO A 348 11.99 -2.34 -7.65
CA PRO A 348 12.21 -3.25 -8.78
C PRO A 348 13.60 -3.20 -9.40
N LEU A 349 14.34 -2.11 -9.20
CA LEU A 349 15.69 -1.96 -9.73
C LEU A 349 16.73 -2.62 -8.83
N LEU A 350 16.40 -2.95 -7.56
CA LEU A 350 17.33 -3.53 -6.60
C LEU A 350 17.94 -4.86 -7.09
N PRO A 351 17.16 -5.86 -7.58
CA PRO A 351 17.73 -7.11 -8.05
C PRO A 351 18.70 -6.92 -9.23
N ILE A 352 18.34 -6.04 -10.16
CA ILE A 352 19.16 -5.73 -11.34
C ILE A 352 20.46 -5.06 -10.91
N PHE A 353 20.37 -4.07 -10.01
CA PHE A 353 21.54 -3.36 -9.49
C PHE A 353 22.48 -4.30 -8.75
N LEU A 354 21.95 -5.21 -7.92
CA LEU A 354 22.74 -6.23 -7.23
C LEU A 354 23.44 -7.18 -8.21
N GLY A 355 22.74 -7.60 -9.27
CA GLY A 355 23.34 -8.41 -10.34
C GLY A 355 24.50 -7.70 -11.04
N LEU A 356 24.32 -6.44 -11.42
CA LEU A 356 25.39 -5.63 -12.03
C LEU A 356 26.59 -5.43 -11.09
N LEU A 357 26.33 -5.24 -9.80
CA LEU A 357 27.38 -5.09 -8.79
C LEU A 357 28.16 -6.40 -8.61
N GLN A 358 27.48 -7.55 -8.63
CA GLN A 358 28.12 -8.86 -8.58
C GLN A 358 29.03 -9.10 -9.80
N GLU A 359 28.56 -8.76 -11.00
CA GLU A 359 29.37 -8.87 -12.22
C GLU A 359 30.60 -7.95 -12.17
N ALA A 360 30.42 -6.69 -11.76
CA ALA A 360 31.52 -5.73 -11.61
C ALA A 360 32.56 -6.19 -10.57
N ALA A 361 32.10 -6.71 -9.42
CA ALA A 361 32.97 -7.27 -8.40
C ALA A 361 33.75 -8.49 -8.92
N GLY A 362 33.08 -9.39 -9.67
CA GLY A 362 33.73 -10.53 -10.31
C GLY A 362 34.82 -10.12 -11.31
N MET A 363 34.56 -9.10 -12.14
CA MET A 363 35.55 -8.54 -13.06
C MET A 363 36.75 -7.91 -12.31
N LEU A 364 36.49 -7.18 -11.23
CA LEU A 364 37.55 -6.59 -10.41
C LEU A 364 38.42 -7.64 -9.72
N LEU A 365 37.81 -8.68 -9.13
CA LEU A 365 38.55 -9.77 -8.49
C LEU A 365 39.40 -10.56 -9.50
N LYS A 366 38.85 -10.81 -10.69
CA LYS A 366 39.58 -11.44 -11.79
C LYS A 366 40.78 -10.59 -12.23
N ASN A 367 40.63 -9.27 -12.32
CA ASN A 367 41.72 -8.35 -12.62
C ASN A 367 42.79 -8.30 -11.52
N LEU A 368 42.42 -8.60 -10.27
CA LEU A 368 43.33 -8.72 -9.13
C LEU A 368 43.97 -10.12 -9.01
N GLY A 369 43.71 -11.03 -9.95
CA GLY A 369 44.25 -12.39 -9.93
C GLY A 369 43.59 -13.33 -8.92
N ILE A 370 42.47 -12.93 -8.32
CA ILE A 370 41.71 -13.74 -7.37
C ILE A 370 40.61 -14.47 -8.15
N ASN A 371 40.82 -15.77 -8.41
CA ASN A 371 39.76 -16.64 -8.92
C ASN A 371 38.87 -17.08 -7.75
N LEU A 372 37.62 -16.59 -7.72
CA LEU A 372 36.55 -17.23 -6.96
C LEU A 372 36.20 -18.53 -7.69
N GLY A 373 36.59 -19.65 -7.11
CA GLY A 373 36.29 -21.00 -7.62
C GLY A 373 34.81 -21.35 -7.55
#